data_AF-A0A527HHU2-F1
#
_entry.id   AF-A0A527HHU2-F1
#
_cell.length_a   1.000
_cell.length_b   1.000
_cell.length_c   1.000
_cell.angle_alpha   90.00
_cell.angle_beta   90.00
_cell.angle_gamma   90.00
#
_symmetry.space_group_name_H-M   'P 1'
#
loop_
_entity.id
_entity.type
_entity.pdbx_description
1 polymer ?
#
loop_
_entity_poly.entity_id
_entity_poly.type
_entity_poly.pdbx_seq_one_letter_code
_entity_poly.pdbx_strand_id
1 'polypeptide(L)'
;VPPFDRDAMMIEADLLVDWYVPAISGSPASDSLRAGYHKQWNALLDRLQGREVTLMLRDFHSPNIIWRGDRSGHDRLGIVDFQDALIGPCAYDVASLAMDARVTISPEIEKQTLDAYVTARHAAGAFDEASFLESYAVMAAQRNSKILGIFVRLEKRDGKPYYLKHLPRIRDYLRRALSHPALASLREFYDAHGLLEERAL
;
A
#
# COMPACT_ATOMS: atom_id res chain seq x y z
N VAL A 1 7.89 -18.60 -7.05
CA VAL A 1 7.37 -17.32 -6.56
C VAL A 1 8.55 -16.37 -6.40
N PRO A 2 8.68 -15.33 -7.25
CA PRO A 2 9.80 -14.38 -7.17
C PRO A 2 9.81 -13.59 -5.86
N PRO A 3 10.95 -13.00 -5.46
CA PRO A 3 10.98 -12.08 -4.33
C PRO A 3 10.31 -10.75 -4.69
N PHE A 4 9.61 -10.16 -3.74
CA PHE A 4 9.25 -8.74 -3.75
C PHE A 4 10.35 -7.98 -3.02
N ASP A 5 11.47 -7.82 -3.71
CA ASP A 5 12.67 -7.19 -3.18
C ASP A 5 12.61 -5.65 -3.25
N ARG A 6 13.70 -5.01 -2.84
CA ARG A 6 13.82 -3.55 -2.81
C ARG A 6 13.54 -2.94 -4.19
N ASP A 7 14.09 -3.51 -5.25
CA ASP A 7 13.97 -2.96 -6.60
C ASP A 7 12.51 -3.04 -7.07
N ALA A 8 11.84 -4.17 -6.82
CA ALA A 8 10.41 -4.31 -7.09
C ALA A 8 9.56 -3.30 -6.30
N MET A 9 9.86 -3.11 -5.01
CA MET A 9 9.16 -2.11 -4.17
C MET A 9 9.36 -0.68 -4.67
N MET A 10 10.59 -0.33 -5.09
CA MET A 10 10.93 0.99 -5.61
C MET A 10 10.28 1.26 -6.97
N ILE A 11 10.29 0.29 -7.90
CA ILE A 11 9.60 0.41 -9.19
C ILE A 11 8.10 0.73 -8.99
N GLU A 12 7.48 0.08 -8.00
CA GLU A 12 6.08 0.34 -7.68
C GLU A 12 5.86 1.70 -7.03
N ALA A 13 6.72 2.11 -6.08
CA ALA A 13 6.66 3.43 -5.45
C ALA A 13 6.85 4.55 -6.49
N ASP A 14 7.74 4.34 -7.46
CA ASP A 14 8.08 5.32 -8.50
C ASP A 14 6.92 5.68 -9.42
N LEU A 15 5.86 4.88 -9.46
CA LEU A 15 4.63 5.25 -10.16
C LEU A 15 4.07 6.59 -9.66
N LEU A 16 4.27 6.93 -8.38
CA LEU A 16 3.86 8.23 -7.85
C LEU A 16 4.61 9.37 -8.55
N VAL A 17 5.95 9.30 -8.62
CA VAL A 17 6.75 10.37 -9.22
C VAL A 17 6.67 10.39 -10.74
N ASP A 18 6.43 9.23 -11.37
CA ASP A 18 6.37 9.10 -12.82
C ASP A 18 5.01 9.50 -13.41
N TRP A 19 3.92 9.31 -12.66
CA TRP A 19 2.56 9.52 -13.17
C TRP A 19 1.76 10.52 -12.36
N TYR A 20 1.76 10.38 -11.04
CA TYR A 20 0.91 11.21 -10.19
C TYR A 20 1.46 12.63 -10.04
N VAL A 21 2.78 12.81 -9.85
CA VAL A 21 3.42 14.14 -9.79
C VAL A 21 3.13 14.97 -11.06
N PRO A 22 3.38 14.48 -12.29
CA PRO A 22 3.04 15.21 -13.50
C PRO A 22 1.57 15.57 -13.62
N ALA A 23 0.67 14.70 -13.16
CA ALA A 23 -0.75 14.97 -13.21
C ALA A 23 -1.18 16.12 -12.28
N ILE A 24 -0.59 16.22 -11.07
CA ILE A 24 -0.97 17.27 -10.10
C ILE A 24 -0.21 18.59 -10.29
N SER A 25 0.98 18.56 -10.90
CA SER A 25 1.83 19.74 -11.10
C SER A 25 1.78 20.29 -12.52
N GLY A 26 1.36 19.49 -13.50
CA GLY A 26 1.43 19.81 -14.93
C GLY A 26 2.84 19.70 -15.53
N SER A 27 3.83 19.15 -14.81
CA SER A 27 5.22 19.01 -15.28
C SER A 27 5.90 17.78 -14.70
N PRO A 28 6.88 17.17 -15.40
CA PRO A 28 7.65 16.06 -14.85
C PRO A 28 8.24 16.36 -13.47
N ALA A 29 8.36 15.33 -12.63
CA ALA A 29 9.07 15.44 -11.37
C ALA A 29 10.51 15.96 -11.62
N SER A 30 10.93 16.98 -10.87
CA SER A 30 12.31 17.47 -10.95
C SER A 30 13.29 16.44 -10.39
N ASP A 31 14.54 16.51 -10.82
CA ASP A 31 15.60 15.61 -10.33
C ASP A 31 15.76 15.70 -8.81
N SER A 32 15.61 16.90 -8.24
CA SER A 32 15.65 17.14 -6.80
C SER A 32 14.50 16.43 -6.07
N LEU A 33 13.27 16.52 -6.60
CA LEU A 33 12.11 15.83 -6.03
C LEU A 33 12.31 14.32 -6.10
N ARG A 34 12.72 13.79 -7.26
CA ARG A 34 12.96 12.34 -7.44
C ARG A 34 14.04 11.83 -6.48
N ALA A 35 15.17 12.52 -6.39
CA ALA A 35 16.26 12.15 -5.48
C ALA A 35 15.81 12.19 -4.02
N GLY A 36 15.05 13.21 -3.62
CA GLY A 36 14.46 13.31 -2.28
C GLY A 36 13.47 12.17 -1.99
N TYR A 37 12.58 11.87 -2.93
CA TYR A 37 11.62 10.77 -2.82
C TYR A 37 12.30 9.42 -2.65
N HIS A 38 13.29 9.13 -3.51
CA HIS A 38 14.11 7.94 -3.43
C HIS A 38 14.85 7.84 -2.10
N LYS A 39 15.44 8.93 -1.61
CA LYS A 39 16.10 8.94 -0.30
C LYS A 39 15.15 8.50 0.83
N GLN A 40 13.93 9.03 0.84
CA GLN A 40 12.94 8.69 1.87
C GLN A 40 12.52 7.22 1.81
N TRP A 41 12.21 6.71 0.62
CA TRP A 41 11.83 5.30 0.46
C TRP A 41 12.97 4.36 0.77
N ASN A 42 14.18 4.63 0.28
CA ASN A 42 15.36 3.81 0.56
C ASN A 42 15.58 3.66 2.08
N ALA A 43 15.47 4.74 2.85
CA ALA A 43 15.60 4.70 4.30
C ALA A 43 14.51 3.85 4.99
N LEU A 44 13.27 3.87 4.49
CA LEU A 44 12.19 3.02 5.02
C LEU A 44 12.36 1.55 4.61
N LEU A 45 12.80 1.28 3.38
CA LEU A 45 13.03 -0.08 2.88
C LEU A 45 14.22 -0.74 3.58
N ASP A 46 15.23 0.02 4.02
CA ASP A 46 16.32 -0.50 4.86
C ASP A 46 15.77 -1.06 6.18
N ARG A 47 14.72 -0.46 6.75
CA ARG A 47 14.08 -0.92 8.00
C ARG A 47 13.22 -2.18 7.80
N LEU A 48 12.93 -2.55 6.55
CA LEU A 48 12.24 -3.80 6.23
C LEU A 48 13.21 -4.98 6.06
N GLN A 49 14.51 -4.73 6.00
CA GLN A 49 15.50 -5.79 5.91
C GLN A 49 15.44 -6.67 7.18
N GLY A 50 15.42 -7.99 6.98
CA GLY A 50 15.33 -8.96 8.07
C GLY A 50 13.95 -9.07 8.74
N ARG A 51 12.94 -8.30 8.28
CA ARG A 51 11.55 -8.52 8.72
C ARG A 51 11.00 -9.82 8.16
N GLU A 52 9.96 -10.33 8.82
CA GLU A 52 9.30 -11.57 8.41
C GLU A 52 8.70 -11.44 7.00
N VAL A 53 9.04 -12.40 6.15
CA VAL A 53 8.51 -12.54 4.79
C VAL A 53 7.63 -13.78 4.67
N THR A 54 6.64 -13.72 3.78
CA THR A 54 5.72 -14.81 3.49
C THR A 54 5.28 -14.78 2.03
N LEU A 55 4.50 -15.77 1.61
CA LEU A 55 3.75 -15.71 0.36
C LEU A 55 2.71 -14.58 0.46
N MET A 56 2.91 -13.53 -0.33
CA MET A 56 1.97 -12.42 -0.47
C MET A 56 1.26 -12.51 -1.82
N LEU A 57 -0.06 -12.41 -1.78
CA LEU A 57 -0.94 -12.49 -2.95
C LEU A 57 -0.97 -11.18 -3.75
N ARG A 58 -0.50 -10.07 -3.15
CA ARG A 58 -0.45 -8.69 -3.70
C ARG A 58 -1.81 -8.03 -3.85
N ASP A 59 -2.75 -8.74 -4.46
CA ASP A 59 -4.12 -8.29 -4.71
C ASP A 59 -5.11 -8.96 -3.76
N PHE A 60 -4.71 -9.12 -2.49
CA PHE A 60 -5.60 -9.56 -1.41
C PHE A 60 -6.54 -8.43 -1.02
N HIS A 61 -7.70 -8.37 -1.68
CA HIS A 61 -8.70 -7.31 -1.53
C HIS A 61 -10.10 -7.79 -1.97
N SER A 62 -11.14 -7.04 -1.65
CA SER A 62 -12.54 -7.52 -1.73
C SER A 62 -12.99 -8.13 -3.05
N PRO A 63 -12.63 -7.64 -4.27
CA PRO A 63 -13.00 -8.32 -5.52
C PRO A 63 -12.44 -9.74 -5.69
N ASN A 64 -11.35 -10.07 -5.00
CA ASN A 64 -10.64 -11.34 -5.12
C ASN A 64 -10.99 -12.31 -3.99
N ILE A 65 -11.98 -11.96 -3.15
CA ILE A 65 -12.48 -12.76 -2.04
C ILE A 65 -13.95 -13.11 -2.30
N ILE A 66 -14.22 -14.38 -2.58
CA ILE A 66 -15.56 -14.91 -2.87
C ILE A 66 -16.12 -15.55 -1.60
N TRP A 67 -17.20 -14.99 -1.07
CA TRP A 67 -17.92 -15.59 0.06
C TRP A 67 -18.71 -16.83 -0.38
N ARG A 68 -18.41 -17.97 0.23
CA ARG A 68 -19.06 -19.27 -0.01
C ARG A 68 -19.88 -19.67 1.21
N GLY A 69 -21.08 -19.08 1.34
CA GLY A 69 -21.95 -19.26 2.51
C GLY A 69 -22.43 -20.69 2.77
N ASP A 70 -22.31 -21.58 1.79
CA ASP A 70 -22.59 -23.02 1.89
C ASP A 70 -21.45 -23.83 2.55
N ARG A 71 -20.29 -23.20 2.80
CA ARG A 71 -19.09 -23.85 3.38
C ARG A 71 -18.91 -23.51 4.85
N SER A 72 -17.94 -24.17 5.49
CA SER A 72 -17.62 -24.00 6.92
C SER A 72 -16.20 -23.52 7.14
N GLY A 73 -15.93 -22.84 8.25
CA GLY A 73 -14.58 -22.39 8.61
C GLY A 73 -13.96 -21.46 7.56
N HIS A 74 -12.70 -21.70 7.21
CA HIS A 74 -11.96 -20.93 6.19
C HIS A 74 -12.38 -21.27 4.76
N ASP A 75 -13.02 -22.43 4.51
CA ASP A 75 -13.52 -22.79 3.16
C ASP A 75 -14.63 -21.86 2.66
N ARG A 76 -15.15 -20.99 3.55
CA ARG A 76 -16.06 -19.89 3.21
C ARG A 76 -15.38 -18.78 2.41
N LEU A 77 -14.06 -18.75 2.36
CA LEU A 77 -13.28 -17.74 1.64
C LEU A 77 -12.66 -18.39 0.39
N GLY A 78 -13.32 -18.21 -0.75
CA GLY A 78 -12.72 -18.51 -2.04
C GLY A 78 -11.76 -17.39 -2.44
N ILE A 79 -10.48 -17.70 -2.62
CA ILE A 79 -9.46 -16.73 -3.04
C ILE A 79 -9.12 -16.97 -4.51
N VAL A 80 -9.10 -15.90 -5.30
CA VAL A 80 -8.77 -15.94 -6.74
C VAL A 80 -7.64 -14.94 -7.06
N ASP A 81 -7.15 -14.96 -8.29
CA ASP A 81 -6.19 -13.97 -8.82
C ASP A 81 -4.81 -13.98 -8.10
N PHE A 82 -4.33 -15.17 -7.73
CA PHE A 82 -3.09 -15.37 -6.97
C PHE A 82 -1.87 -15.73 -7.85
N GLN A 83 -2.00 -15.71 -9.18
CA GLN A 83 -0.91 -16.08 -10.10
C GLN A 83 0.29 -15.14 -10.04
N ASP A 84 0.08 -13.88 -9.63
CA ASP A 84 1.13 -12.86 -9.51
C ASP A 84 1.78 -12.82 -8.13
N ALA A 85 1.48 -13.79 -7.26
CA ALA A 85 2.01 -13.84 -5.90
C ALA A 85 3.55 -13.77 -5.86
N LEU A 86 4.07 -13.17 -4.80
CA LEU A 86 5.50 -12.98 -4.54
C LEU A 86 5.85 -13.42 -3.10
N ILE A 87 7.15 -13.53 -2.80
CA ILE A 87 7.64 -13.66 -1.43
C ILE A 87 8.08 -12.27 -0.94
N GLY A 88 7.43 -11.73 0.09
CA GLY A 88 7.69 -10.38 0.59
C GLY A 88 7.16 -10.14 2.00
N PRO A 89 7.21 -8.89 2.50
CA PRO A 89 6.83 -8.58 3.88
C PRO A 89 5.41 -9.05 4.21
N CYS A 90 5.26 -9.77 5.33
CA CYS A 90 3.96 -10.33 5.73
C CYS A 90 2.85 -9.28 5.91
N ALA A 91 3.23 -8.02 6.15
CA ALA A 91 2.29 -6.93 6.31
C ALA A 91 1.64 -6.44 4.99
N TYR A 92 2.14 -6.85 3.82
CA TYR A 92 1.67 -6.33 2.53
C TYR A 92 0.19 -6.65 2.27
N ASP A 93 -0.21 -7.91 2.39
CA ASP A 93 -1.60 -8.32 2.15
C ASP A 93 -2.55 -7.79 3.23
N VAL A 94 -2.07 -7.63 4.46
CA VAL A 94 -2.83 -7.00 5.55
C VAL A 94 -3.11 -5.53 5.22
N ALA A 95 -2.10 -4.79 4.75
CA ALA A 95 -2.28 -3.43 4.27
C ALA A 95 -3.18 -3.35 3.03
N SER A 96 -3.11 -4.35 2.14
CA SER A 96 -3.98 -4.42 0.97
C SER A 96 -5.46 -4.55 1.35
N LEU A 97 -5.78 -5.37 2.35
CA LEU A 97 -7.14 -5.58 2.84
C LEU A 97 -7.62 -4.42 3.72
N ALA A 98 -6.82 -4.00 4.70
CA ALA A 98 -7.16 -2.95 5.66
C ALA A 98 -7.27 -1.57 4.99
N MET A 99 -6.63 -1.37 3.84
CA MET A 99 -6.74 -0.19 3.00
C MET A 99 -7.12 -0.56 1.56
N ASP A 100 -8.19 -1.34 1.41
CA ASP A 100 -8.71 -1.75 0.11
C ASP A 100 -9.11 -0.53 -0.74
N ALA A 101 -8.46 -0.38 -1.90
CA ALA A 101 -8.70 0.74 -2.81
C ALA A 101 -10.07 0.68 -3.50
N ARG A 102 -10.72 -0.48 -3.52
CA ARG A 102 -11.95 -0.75 -4.27
C ARG A 102 -13.21 -0.35 -3.51
N VAL A 103 -13.16 -0.39 -2.18
CA VAL A 103 -14.25 0.00 -1.27
C VAL A 103 -13.75 1.04 -0.27
N THR A 104 -14.63 1.89 0.28
CA THR A 104 -14.22 2.80 1.36
C THR A 104 -14.16 2.02 2.67
N ILE A 105 -12.95 1.93 3.24
CA ILE A 105 -12.65 1.30 4.53
C ILE A 105 -12.53 2.40 5.57
N SER A 106 -13.42 2.39 6.56
CA SER A 106 -13.37 3.34 7.67
C SER A 106 -12.18 3.06 8.59
N PRO A 107 -11.75 4.03 9.42
CA PRO A 107 -10.72 3.81 10.43
C PRO A 107 -11.03 2.64 11.36
N GLU A 108 -12.31 2.41 11.69
CA GLU A 108 -12.75 1.33 12.56
C GLU A 108 -12.55 -0.04 11.90
N ILE A 109 -12.91 -0.19 10.62
CA ILE A 109 -12.72 -1.45 9.88
C ILE A 109 -11.24 -1.71 9.64
N GLU A 110 -10.45 -0.69 9.31
CA GLU A 110 -8.99 -0.81 9.20
C GLU A 110 -8.42 -1.37 10.51
N LYS A 111 -8.76 -0.73 11.64
CA LYS A 111 -8.29 -1.13 12.96
C LYS A 111 -8.71 -2.56 13.30
N GLN A 112 -9.98 -2.91 13.08
CA GLN A 112 -10.48 -4.26 13.33
C GLN A 112 -9.74 -5.33 12.50
N THR A 113 -9.43 -5.00 11.24
CA THR A 113 -8.68 -5.90 10.35
C THR A 113 -7.26 -6.12 10.88
N LEU A 114 -6.58 -5.05 11.29
CA LEU A 114 -5.24 -5.11 11.85
C LEU A 114 -5.21 -5.84 13.20
N ASP A 115 -6.14 -5.52 14.11
CA ASP A 115 -6.28 -6.15 15.43
C ASP A 115 -6.54 -7.66 15.31
N ALA A 116 -7.37 -8.07 14.34
CA ALA A 116 -7.67 -9.48 14.09
C ALA A 116 -6.41 -10.24 13.65
N TYR A 117 -5.60 -9.66 12.77
CA TYR A 117 -4.33 -10.25 12.36
C TYR A 117 -3.35 -10.35 13.54
N VAL A 118 -3.16 -9.26 14.29
CA VAL A 118 -2.28 -9.22 15.47
C VAL A 118 -2.67 -10.28 16.50
N THR A 119 -3.98 -10.39 16.80
CA THR A 119 -4.51 -11.41 17.72
C THR A 119 -4.21 -12.82 17.22
N ALA A 120 -4.44 -13.10 15.94
CA ALA A 120 -4.13 -14.41 15.35
C ALA A 120 -2.63 -14.73 15.39
N ARG A 121 -1.77 -13.73 15.19
CA ARG A 121 -0.30 -13.89 15.25
C ARG A 121 0.20 -14.21 16.65
N HIS A 122 -0.30 -13.52 17.66
CA HIS A 122 0.01 -13.85 19.07
C HIS A 122 -0.46 -15.25 19.45
N ALA A 123 -1.64 -15.67 18.96
CA ALA A 123 -2.13 -17.02 19.20
C ALA A 123 -1.29 -18.11 18.51
N ALA A 124 -0.59 -17.77 17.42
CA ALA A 124 0.24 -18.70 16.65
C ALA A 124 1.67 -18.85 17.22
N GLY A 125 2.10 -18.01 18.15
CA GLY A 125 3.41 -18.11 18.80
C GLY A 125 4.12 -16.78 19.00
N ALA A 126 5.46 -16.82 19.04
CA ALA A 126 6.28 -15.62 19.21
C ALA A 126 6.06 -14.63 18.05
N PHE A 127 5.70 -13.40 18.40
CA PHE A 127 5.37 -12.35 17.44
C PHE A 127 5.88 -11.00 17.94
N ASP A 128 6.71 -10.35 17.13
CA ASP A 128 7.14 -8.98 17.38
C ASP A 128 6.14 -8.00 16.76
N GLU A 129 5.11 -7.68 17.56
CA GLU A 129 4.03 -6.79 17.14
C GLU A 129 4.52 -5.39 16.75
N ALA A 130 5.46 -4.81 17.51
CA ALA A 130 5.95 -3.45 17.25
C ALA A 130 6.63 -3.37 15.87
N SER A 131 7.47 -4.35 15.57
CA SER A 131 8.11 -4.48 14.25
C SER A 131 7.12 -4.74 13.12
N PHE A 132 6.06 -5.50 13.39
CA PHE A 132 5.00 -5.73 12.43
C PHE A 132 4.19 -4.46 12.15
N LEU A 133 3.79 -3.71 13.18
CA LEU A 133 3.02 -2.47 13.03
C LEU A 133 3.81 -1.41 12.24
N GLU A 134 5.13 -1.32 12.46
CA GLU A 134 5.99 -0.50 11.63
C GLU A 134 6.00 -0.98 10.17
N SER A 135 6.17 -2.29 9.95
CA SER A 135 6.16 -2.88 8.60
C SER A 135 4.82 -2.67 7.89
N TYR A 136 3.70 -2.77 8.62
CA TYR A 136 2.36 -2.45 8.13
C TYR A 136 2.26 -1.01 7.68
N ALA A 137 2.70 -0.05 8.49
CA ALA A 137 2.63 1.36 8.14
C ALA A 137 3.47 1.67 6.88
N VAL A 138 4.69 1.09 6.77
CA VAL A 138 5.54 1.26 5.57
C VAL A 138 4.90 0.63 4.33
N MET A 139 4.38 -0.61 4.43
CA MET A 139 3.74 -1.28 3.29
C MET A 139 2.43 -0.61 2.88
N ALA A 140 1.63 -0.13 3.83
CA ALA A 140 0.43 0.67 3.56
C ALA A 140 0.77 1.95 2.82
N ALA A 141 1.81 2.68 3.23
CA ALA A 141 2.24 3.89 2.54
C ALA A 141 2.80 3.59 1.15
N GLN A 142 3.59 2.53 0.99
CA GLN A 142 4.21 2.15 -0.30
C GLN A 142 3.12 1.79 -1.30
N ARG A 143 2.18 0.93 -0.89
CA ARG A 143 1.07 0.48 -1.72
C ARG A 143 0.15 1.64 -2.11
N ASN A 144 -0.23 2.51 -1.18
CA ASN A 144 -1.10 3.64 -1.52
C ASN A 144 -0.38 4.66 -2.42
N SER A 145 0.94 4.85 -2.26
CA SER A 145 1.75 5.69 -3.16
C SER A 145 1.77 5.11 -4.59
N LYS A 146 2.03 3.81 -4.73
CA LYS A 146 1.89 3.07 -5.99
C LYS A 146 0.50 3.25 -6.60
N ILE A 147 -0.56 3.17 -5.80
CA ILE A 147 -1.95 3.25 -6.28
C ILE A 147 -2.30 4.64 -6.82
N LEU A 148 -1.82 5.72 -6.18
CA LEU A 148 -1.99 7.08 -6.75
C LEU A 148 -1.40 7.17 -8.15
N GLY A 149 -0.19 6.64 -8.34
CA GLY A 149 0.48 6.58 -9.63
C GLY A 149 -0.23 5.70 -10.66
N ILE A 150 -0.57 4.46 -10.29
CA ILE A 150 -1.18 3.50 -11.23
C ILE A 150 -2.55 3.95 -11.73
N PHE A 151 -3.37 4.58 -10.88
CA PHE A 151 -4.69 5.07 -11.26
C PHE A 151 -4.60 6.21 -12.28
N VAL A 152 -3.64 7.12 -12.10
CA VAL A 152 -3.35 8.16 -13.10
C VAL A 152 -2.83 7.54 -14.40
N ARG A 153 -1.90 6.58 -14.32
CA ARG A 153 -1.40 5.86 -15.50
C ARG A 153 -2.52 5.19 -16.30
N LEU A 154 -3.42 4.51 -15.60
CA LEU A 154 -4.56 3.81 -16.21
C LEU A 154 -5.49 4.78 -16.95
N GLU A 155 -5.68 6.00 -16.44
CA GLU A 155 -6.46 7.02 -17.15
C GLU A 155 -5.69 7.60 -18.34
N LYS A 156 -4.48 8.13 -18.12
CA LYS A 156 -3.71 8.86 -19.14
C LYS A 156 -3.21 7.98 -20.28
N ARG A 157 -2.70 6.79 -19.97
CA ARG A 157 -2.08 5.88 -20.96
C ARG A 157 -3.08 4.86 -21.49
N ASP A 158 -3.92 4.30 -20.62
CA ASP A 158 -4.75 3.15 -20.94
C ASP A 158 -6.23 3.51 -21.18
N GLY A 159 -6.60 4.80 -21.09
CA GLY A 159 -7.95 5.30 -21.41
C GLY A 159 -9.04 4.85 -20.44
N LYS A 160 -8.69 4.57 -19.17
CA LYS A 160 -9.62 4.08 -18.14
C LYS A 160 -9.93 5.17 -17.10
N PRO A 161 -10.86 6.11 -17.37
CA PRO A 161 -11.08 7.30 -16.53
C PRO A 161 -11.70 7.00 -15.16
N TYR A 162 -12.32 5.82 -15.01
CA TYR A 162 -13.04 5.44 -13.79
C TYR A 162 -12.16 5.45 -12.53
N TYR A 163 -10.84 5.31 -12.65
CA TYR A 163 -9.94 5.18 -11.50
C TYR A 163 -9.67 6.51 -10.77
N LEU A 164 -9.75 7.67 -11.45
CA LEU A 164 -9.44 8.97 -10.84
C LEU A 164 -10.39 9.32 -9.68
N LYS A 165 -11.65 8.89 -9.76
CA LYS A 165 -12.64 9.11 -8.69
C LYS A 165 -12.26 8.45 -7.36
N HIS A 166 -11.32 7.50 -7.37
CA HIS A 166 -10.84 6.83 -6.16
C HIS A 166 -9.68 7.58 -5.49
N LEU A 167 -9.03 8.54 -6.15
CA LEU A 167 -7.87 9.25 -5.60
C LEU A 167 -8.13 9.92 -4.25
N PRO A 168 -9.29 10.55 -3.97
CA PRO A 168 -9.57 11.12 -2.64
C PRO A 168 -9.44 10.08 -1.51
N ARG A 169 -9.96 8.87 -1.74
CA ARG A 169 -9.85 7.74 -0.80
C ARG A 169 -8.39 7.32 -0.60
N ILE A 170 -7.62 7.21 -1.69
CA ILE A 170 -6.22 6.78 -1.60
C ILE A 170 -5.35 7.83 -0.90
N ARG A 171 -5.63 9.12 -1.10
CA ARG A 171 -4.99 10.20 -0.33
C ARG A 171 -5.30 10.09 1.16
N ASP A 172 -6.56 9.84 1.53
CA ASP A 172 -6.94 9.61 2.94
C ASP A 172 -6.17 8.43 3.55
N TYR A 173 -6.14 7.28 2.86
CA TYR A 173 -5.45 6.08 3.34
C TYR A 173 -3.96 6.32 3.54
N LEU A 174 -3.35 7.04 2.59
CA LEU A 174 -1.95 7.40 2.68
C LEU A 174 -1.68 8.38 3.83
N ARG A 175 -2.54 9.37 4.08
CA ARG A 175 -2.45 10.24 5.27
C ARG A 175 -2.52 9.43 6.56
N ARG A 176 -3.44 8.46 6.65
CA ARG A 176 -3.54 7.54 7.80
C ARG A 176 -2.26 6.73 8.01
N ALA A 177 -1.71 6.13 6.96
CA ALA A 177 -0.43 5.40 7.05
C ALA A 177 0.74 6.30 7.48
N LEU A 178 0.82 7.51 6.92
CA LEU A 178 1.85 8.51 7.24
C LEU A 178 1.73 9.11 8.65
N SER A 179 0.64 8.84 9.37
CA SER A 179 0.50 9.25 10.77
C SER A 179 1.43 8.47 11.70
N HIS A 180 1.87 7.27 11.31
CA HIS A 180 2.76 6.45 12.11
C HIS A 180 4.14 7.14 12.28
N PRO A 181 4.71 7.21 13.50
CA PRO A 181 5.94 7.97 13.77
C PRO A 181 7.14 7.57 12.91
N ALA A 182 7.27 6.28 12.55
CA ALA A 182 8.36 5.81 11.69
C ALA A 182 8.36 6.45 10.28
N LEU A 183 7.22 6.99 9.84
CA LEU A 183 7.06 7.62 8.52
C LEU A 183 7.12 9.16 8.59
N ALA A 184 7.50 9.76 9.72
CA ALA A 184 7.50 11.21 9.89
C ALA A 184 8.29 11.95 8.79
N SER A 185 9.49 11.49 8.43
CA SER A 185 10.29 12.15 7.39
C SER A 185 9.68 12.00 5.98
N LEU A 186 9.02 10.87 5.70
CA LEU A 186 8.27 10.69 4.46
C LEU A 186 7.05 11.62 4.43
N ARG A 187 6.32 11.74 5.55
CA ARG A 187 5.19 12.66 5.68
C ARG A 187 5.60 14.10 5.41
N GLU A 188 6.65 14.57 6.09
CA GLU A 188 7.20 15.92 5.90
C GLU A 188 7.62 16.16 4.44
N PHE A 189 8.22 15.16 3.79
CA PHE A 189 8.56 15.24 2.37
C PHE A 189 7.31 15.38 1.49
N TYR A 190 6.25 14.63 1.77
CA TYR A 190 4.99 14.68 1.01
C TYR A 190 4.28 16.01 1.20
N ASP A 191 4.26 16.54 2.43
CA ASP A 191 3.67 17.83 2.76
C ASP A 191 4.42 18.98 2.10
N ALA A 192 5.76 18.98 2.16
CA ALA A 192 6.60 20.00 1.56
C ALA A 192 6.46 20.11 0.03
N HIS A 193 6.04 19.02 -0.64
CA HIS A 193 5.81 18.97 -2.08
C HIS A 193 4.31 18.96 -2.45
N GLY A 194 3.40 19.13 -1.49
CA GLY A 194 1.96 19.15 -1.71
C GLY A 194 1.40 17.87 -2.35
N LEU A 195 2.05 16.72 -2.15
CA LEU A 195 1.69 15.47 -2.86
C LEU A 195 0.29 14.96 -2.50
N LEU A 196 -0.19 15.27 -1.29
CA LEU A 196 -1.50 14.84 -0.81
C LEU A 196 -2.53 15.97 -0.75
N GLU A 197 -2.25 17.12 -1.34
CA GLU A 197 -3.23 18.21 -1.41
C GLU A 197 -4.47 17.79 -2.23
N GLU A 198 -5.62 18.32 -1.85
CA GLU A 198 -6.86 18.08 -2.60
C GLU A 198 -6.86 18.87 -3.89
N ARG A 199 -6.68 18.15 -4.99
CA ARG A 199 -6.68 18.68 -6.35
C ARG A 199 -7.67 17.90 -7.19
N ALA A 200 -8.47 18.62 -7.98
CA ALA A 200 -9.27 18.02 -9.04
C ALA A 200 -8.31 17.56 -10.15
N LEU A 201 -8.44 16.30 -10.54
CA LEU A 201 -7.70 15.64 -11.62
C LEU A 201 -8.69 15.08 -12.64
#